data_AF-A0A1J4SPV0-F1
#
_entry.id   AF-A0A1J4SPV0-F1
#
_cell.length_a   1.000
_cell.length_b   1.000
_cell.length_c   1.000
_cell.angle_alpha   90.00
_cell.angle_beta   90.00
_cell.angle_gamma   90.00
#
_symmetry.space_group_name_H-M   'P 1'
#
loop_
_entity.id
_entity.type
_entity.pdbx_description
1 polymer ?
#
loop_
_entity_poly.entity_id
_entity_poly.type
_entity_poly.pdbx_seq_one_letter_code
_entity_poly.pdbx_strand_id
1 'polypeptide(L)'
;IELLAETDNLHERMSGPATKVILKRQHERFKDPRFELLKDISPAHIYNLRESPAYRAKSVTVGKTKSVQIPIEVRGKPNPDGKPGHLRVDTVHQGDSEKAKGIYSLNLVDEVTQWEVVACVEGINEAWMDEVLSAAMTLFPFRIRGFHSDNGSEFINRQVSKMLGDQFIRQSKPRSGRTNDNALVEGKNGSIIRKHMGHWHIARNYAPEVNRFYMGKFNIYLNYHRPCGFATVTVDGKGKRHRKYEVYQTPYEALKKLPGAAQYLKDGVTFEQLDKIAMAESDNECAKQMQKEKQELFRKVQPAGLNLFQKGGPATNSRRNHDE
;
A
#
# COMPACT_ATOMS: atom_id res chain seq x y z
N ILE A 1 -20.36 16.93 -3.66
CA ILE A 1 -19.55 16.60 -4.86
C ILE A 1 -18.10 17.08 -4.71
N GLU A 2 -17.89 18.35 -4.38
CA GLU A 2 -16.54 18.94 -4.32
C GLU A 2 -15.62 18.22 -3.33
N LEU A 3 -16.08 18.01 -2.10
CA LEU A 3 -15.33 17.30 -1.05
C LEU A 3 -15.02 15.84 -1.43
N LEU A 4 -15.90 15.18 -2.19
CA LEU A 4 -15.65 13.84 -2.73
C LEU A 4 -14.51 13.89 -3.77
N ALA A 5 -14.55 14.86 -4.69
CA ALA A 5 -13.50 15.04 -5.68
C ALA A 5 -12.14 15.40 -5.04
N GLU A 6 -12.14 16.27 -4.04
CA GLU A 6 -10.94 16.61 -3.25
C GLU A 6 -10.36 15.37 -2.57
N THR A 7 -11.19 14.62 -1.84
CA THR A 7 -10.78 13.37 -1.18
C THR A 7 -10.24 12.36 -2.20
N ASP A 8 -10.93 12.17 -3.33
CA ASP A 8 -10.45 11.26 -4.37
C ASP A 8 -9.14 11.73 -4.99
N ASN A 9 -8.92 13.03 -5.19
CA ASN A 9 -7.65 13.53 -5.70
C ASN A 9 -6.49 13.30 -4.71
N LEU A 10 -6.74 13.44 -3.41
CA LEU A 10 -5.74 13.18 -2.37
C LEU A 10 -5.37 11.69 -2.28
N HIS A 11 -6.38 10.81 -2.37
CA HIS A 11 -6.22 9.36 -2.21
C HIS A 11 -6.11 8.59 -3.54
N GLU A 12 -5.90 9.30 -4.65
CA GLU A 12 -5.80 8.75 -6.01
C GLU A 12 -6.99 7.88 -6.41
N ARG A 13 -8.20 8.29 -6.03
CA ARG A 13 -9.50 7.67 -6.34
C ARG A 13 -9.52 6.19 -5.98
N MET A 14 -9.74 5.90 -4.70
CA MET A 14 -9.90 4.54 -4.21
C MET A 14 -11.25 3.92 -4.64
N SER A 15 -11.47 2.63 -4.32
CA SER A 15 -12.78 2.01 -4.49
C SER A 15 -13.84 2.74 -3.67
N GLY A 16 -15.10 2.70 -4.11
CA GLY A 16 -16.23 3.33 -3.40
C GLY A 16 -16.30 2.93 -1.92
N PRO A 17 -16.17 1.65 -1.54
CA PRO A 17 -16.14 1.24 -0.13
C PRO A 17 -14.99 1.84 0.67
N ALA A 18 -13.77 1.92 0.12
CA ALA A 18 -12.63 2.53 0.81
C ALA A 18 -12.80 4.04 0.94
N THR A 19 -13.25 4.72 -0.12
CA THR A 19 -13.56 6.16 -0.07
C THR A 19 -14.65 6.45 0.97
N LYS A 20 -15.71 5.62 1.05
CA LYS A 20 -16.75 5.75 2.09
C LYS A 20 -16.15 5.75 3.49
N VAL A 21 -15.20 4.87 3.78
CA VAL A 21 -14.55 4.80 5.10
C VAL A 21 -13.83 6.11 5.43
N ILE A 22 -13.12 6.70 4.46
CA ILE A 22 -12.46 8.00 4.66
C ILE A 22 -13.50 9.10 4.93
N LEU A 23 -14.53 9.23 4.08
CA LEU A 23 -15.56 10.26 4.25
C LEU A 23 -16.24 10.17 5.62
N LYS A 24 -16.53 8.94 6.06
CA LYS A 24 -17.08 8.67 7.39
C LYS A 24 -16.11 9.06 8.51
N ARG A 25 -14.83 8.70 8.40
CA ARG A 25 -13.79 9.03 9.39
C ARG A 25 -13.52 10.53 9.46
N GLN A 26 -13.52 11.26 8.35
CA GLN A 26 -13.38 12.72 8.33
C GLN A 26 -14.43 13.38 9.24
N HIS A 27 -15.68 12.92 9.17
CA HIS A 27 -16.72 13.42 10.06
C HIS A 27 -16.63 12.84 11.48
N GLU A 28 -16.70 11.52 11.63
CA GLU A 28 -16.90 10.90 12.93
C GLU A 28 -15.65 10.89 13.81
N ARG A 29 -14.48 10.69 13.20
CA ARG A 29 -13.19 10.58 13.90
C ARG A 29 -12.53 11.95 14.02
N PHE A 30 -12.45 12.69 12.92
CA PHE A 30 -11.75 13.98 12.86
C PHE A 30 -12.66 15.20 13.01
N LYS A 31 -13.96 14.99 13.22
CA LYS A 31 -14.95 16.04 13.55
C LYS A 31 -15.04 17.16 12.53
N ASP A 32 -14.79 16.87 11.26
CA ASP A 32 -14.95 17.85 10.18
C ASP A 32 -16.43 17.92 9.75
N PRO A 33 -17.15 19.00 10.09
CA PRO A 33 -18.59 19.11 9.82
C PRO A 33 -18.91 19.19 8.33
N ARG A 34 -17.93 19.51 7.47
CA ARG A 34 -18.12 19.55 6.01
C ARG A 34 -18.51 18.18 5.45
N PHE A 35 -18.17 17.09 6.14
CA PHE A 35 -18.44 15.72 5.72
C PHE A 35 -19.75 15.14 6.27
N GLU A 36 -20.59 15.91 6.97
CA GLU A 36 -21.85 15.43 7.58
C GLU A 36 -22.74 14.68 6.58
N LEU A 37 -22.98 15.26 5.40
CA LEU A 37 -23.79 14.61 4.35
C LEU A 37 -23.10 13.43 3.66
N LEU A 38 -21.77 13.33 3.78
CA LEU A 38 -20.97 12.30 3.11
C LEU A 38 -20.67 11.09 4.01
N LYS A 39 -20.85 11.19 5.33
CA LYS A 39 -20.50 10.09 6.26
C LYS A 39 -21.30 8.81 6.01
N ASP A 40 -22.56 8.96 5.58
CA ASP A 40 -23.49 7.84 5.36
C ASP A 40 -23.68 7.49 3.88
N ILE A 41 -22.93 8.14 2.98
CA ILE A 41 -23.03 7.91 1.55
C ILE A 41 -22.81 6.43 1.20
N SER A 42 -23.60 5.89 0.27
CA SER A 42 -23.41 4.52 -0.21
C SER A 42 -22.28 4.44 -1.25
N PRO A 43 -21.56 3.30 -1.35
CA PRO A 43 -20.57 3.13 -2.41
C PRO A 43 -21.16 3.28 -3.81
N ALA A 44 -22.41 2.82 -4.02
CA ALA A 44 -23.11 3.01 -5.29
C ALA A 44 -23.31 4.50 -5.63
N HIS A 45 -23.73 5.31 -4.65
CA HIS A 45 -23.90 6.74 -4.86
C HIS A 45 -22.56 7.45 -5.10
N ILE A 46 -21.46 7.04 -4.44
CA ILE A 46 -20.11 7.53 -4.77
C ILE A 46 -19.80 7.31 -6.26
N TYR A 47 -20.09 6.13 -6.80
CA TYR A 47 -19.84 5.84 -8.22
C TYR A 47 -20.68 6.73 -9.13
N ASN A 48 -21.97 6.91 -8.84
CA ASN A 48 -22.85 7.80 -9.61
C ASN A 48 -22.33 9.25 -9.60
N LEU A 49 -21.91 9.75 -8.44
CA LEU A 49 -21.34 11.11 -8.34
C LEU A 49 -20.05 11.25 -9.15
N ARG A 50 -19.20 10.23 -9.20
CA ARG A 50 -17.96 10.21 -10.01
C ARG A 50 -18.22 10.29 -11.51
N GLU A 51 -19.42 9.93 -11.96
CA GLU A 51 -19.82 10.04 -13.36
C GLU A 51 -20.38 11.41 -13.72
N SER A 52 -20.77 12.22 -12.73
CA SER A 52 -21.34 13.54 -12.96
C SER A 52 -20.35 14.51 -13.62
N PRO A 53 -20.82 15.43 -14.51
CA PRO A 53 -19.97 16.48 -15.09
C PRO A 53 -19.30 17.35 -14.02
N ALA A 54 -20.03 17.71 -12.96
CA ALA A 54 -19.53 18.53 -11.87
C ALA A 54 -18.35 17.88 -11.13
N TYR A 55 -18.39 16.56 -10.93
CA TYR A 55 -17.24 15.82 -10.38
C TYR A 55 -16.08 15.79 -11.37
N ARG A 56 -16.35 15.42 -12.64
CA ARG A 56 -15.29 15.28 -13.67
C ARG A 56 -14.54 16.58 -13.92
N ALA A 57 -15.20 17.73 -13.81
CA ALA A 57 -14.58 19.04 -13.90
C ALA A 57 -13.55 19.32 -12.78
N LYS A 58 -13.67 18.63 -11.63
CA LYS A 58 -12.80 18.81 -10.45
C LYS A 58 -11.82 17.65 -10.22
N SER A 59 -12.08 16.49 -10.82
CA SER A 59 -11.24 15.30 -10.71
C SER A 59 -9.97 15.45 -11.55
N VAL A 60 -8.81 15.43 -10.90
CA VAL A 60 -7.51 15.34 -11.60
C VAL A 60 -7.05 13.88 -11.76
N THR A 61 -7.77 12.93 -11.15
CA THR A 61 -7.41 11.51 -11.18
C THR A 61 -7.97 10.81 -12.42
N VAL A 62 -7.08 10.25 -13.25
CA VAL A 62 -7.45 9.43 -14.40
C VAL A 62 -7.82 8.03 -13.94
N GLY A 63 -9.06 7.61 -14.21
CA GLY A 63 -9.56 6.28 -13.84
C GLY A 63 -8.98 5.19 -14.72
N LYS A 64 -7.81 4.63 -14.37
CA LYS A 64 -7.38 3.33 -14.87
C LYS A 64 -6.68 2.56 -13.76
N THR A 65 -7.45 1.79 -13.00
CA THR A 65 -6.92 0.59 -12.34
C THR A 65 -7.79 -0.56 -12.78
N LYS A 66 -7.35 -1.28 -13.82
CA LYS A 66 -7.88 -2.60 -14.09
C LYS A 66 -7.32 -3.51 -12.99
N SER A 67 -8.18 -4.13 -12.19
CA SER A 67 -7.72 -5.16 -11.25
C SER A 67 -7.08 -6.27 -12.06
N VAL A 68 -5.84 -6.64 -11.76
CA VAL A 68 -5.25 -7.85 -12.30
C VAL A 68 -6.01 -9.03 -11.70
N GLN A 69 -6.67 -9.83 -12.54
CA GLN A 69 -7.22 -11.12 -12.15
C GLN A 69 -6.03 -12.07 -12.05
N ILE A 70 -5.59 -12.38 -10.84
CA ILE A 70 -4.50 -13.34 -10.61
C ILE A 70 -5.13 -14.75 -10.53
N PRO A 71 -4.76 -15.70 -11.42
CA PRO A 71 -5.17 -17.09 -11.29
C PRO A 71 -4.67 -17.67 -9.97
N ILE A 72 -5.57 -18.26 -9.19
CA ILE A 72 -5.22 -18.86 -7.89
C ILE A 72 -4.66 -20.26 -8.15
N GLU A 73 -3.34 -20.41 -7.99
CA GLU A 73 -2.71 -21.73 -7.92
C GLU A 73 -2.87 -22.31 -6.50
N VAL A 74 -3.15 -23.62 -6.44
CA VAL A 74 -3.46 -24.36 -5.21
C VAL A 74 -2.19 -24.52 -4.37
N ARG A 75 -2.15 -23.98 -3.14
CA ARG A 75 -1.28 -24.46 -2.04
C ARG A 75 -1.71 -23.95 -0.65
N GLY A 76 -1.38 -24.76 0.36
CA GLY A 76 -1.87 -24.66 1.73
C GLY A 76 -1.58 -23.33 2.43
N LYS A 77 -2.62 -22.81 3.10
CA LYS A 77 -2.64 -21.60 3.92
C LYS A 77 -1.73 -21.79 5.14
N PRO A 78 -0.94 -20.80 5.59
CA PRO A 78 -0.65 -20.70 7.02
C PRO A 78 -1.95 -20.32 7.70
N ASN A 79 -2.30 -20.96 8.80
CA ASN A 79 -3.23 -20.32 9.70
C ASN A 79 -2.41 -19.46 10.65
N PRO A 80 -2.34 -18.13 10.48
CA PRO A 80 -1.73 -17.28 11.50
C PRO A 80 -2.51 -17.32 12.84
N ASP A 81 -3.58 -18.13 12.93
CA ASP A 81 -4.54 -18.20 14.04
C ASP A 81 -5.07 -16.81 14.46
N GLY A 82 -5.15 -15.89 13.49
CA GLY A 82 -5.54 -14.50 13.74
C GLY A 82 -4.48 -13.67 14.50
N LYS A 83 -3.24 -14.13 14.60
CA LYS A 83 -2.14 -13.45 15.30
C LYS A 83 -1.27 -12.65 14.32
N PRO A 84 -1.01 -11.37 14.60
CA PRO A 84 -0.16 -10.53 13.76
C PRO A 84 1.32 -10.91 13.96
N GLY A 85 2.16 -10.46 13.03
CA GLY A 85 3.60 -10.69 13.02
C GLY A 85 4.06 -11.70 11.96
N HIS A 86 3.17 -12.21 11.11
CA HIS A 86 3.55 -13.08 10.00
C HIS A 86 3.60 -12.23 8.73
N LEU A 87 4.82 -11.90 8.29
CA LEU A 87 5.04 -10.95 7.21
C LEU A 87 5.22 -11.67 5.87
N ARG A 88 4.52 -11.20 4.85
CA ARG A 88 4.77 -11.50 3.44
C ARG A 88 5.74 -10.48 2.89
N VAL A 89 6.75 -10.95 2.15
CA VAL A 89 7.80 -10.10 1.60
C VAL A 89 7.88 -10.29 0.10
N ASP A 90 7.88 -9.19 -0.63
CA ASP A 90 8.11 -9.18 -2.07
C ASP A 90 8.91 -7.94 -2.46
N THR A 91 9.45 -7.94 -3.67
CA THR A 91 10.24 -6.84 -4.21
C THR A 91 9.65 -6.31 -5.52
N VAL A 92 9.69 -5.00 -5.68
CA VAL A 92 9.24 -4.31 -6.89
C VAL A 92 10.41 -3.55 -7.47
N HIS A 93 10.89 -4.01 -8.63
CA HIS A 93 11.95 -3.36 -9.38
C HIS A 93 11.40 -2.27 -10.29
N GLN A 94 12.00 -1.08 -10.26
CA GLN A 94 11.61 0.05 -11.12
C GLN A 94 12.26 0.00 -12.51
N GLY A 95 12.50 -1.20 -13.04
CA GLY A 95 13.05 -1.42 -14.38
C GLY A 95 14.49 -0.94 -14.53
N ASP A 96 15.14 -1.38 -15.60
CA ASP A 96 16.48 -0.95 -15.95
C ASP A 96 16.43 0.01 -17.14
N SER A 97 17.34 0.98 -17.17
CA SER A 97 17.64 1.73 -18.38
C SER A 97 18.84 1.09 -19.07
N GLU A 98 19.10 1.44 -20.34
CA GLU A 98 20.21 0.89 -21.13
C GLU A 98 21.59 1.00 -20.44
N LYS A 99 21.74 1.90 -19.46
CA LYS A 99 23.01 2.19 -18.80
C LYS A 99 23.00 1.99 -17.28
N ALA A 100 21.85 1.77 -16.65
CA ALA A 100 21.77 1.72 -15.18
C ALA A 100 20.60 0.89 -14.65
N LYS A 101 20.86 0.18 -13.54
CA LYS A 101 19.82 -0.52 -12.81
C LYS A 101 18.90 0.44 -12.06
N GLY A 102 17.62 0.10 -12.02
CA GLY A 102 16.64 0.81 -11.20
C GLY A 102 16.66 0.40 -9.72
N ILE A 103 16.03 1.22 -8.89
CA ILE A 103 15.81 0.92 -7.47
C ILE A 103 14.93 -0.32 -7.25
N TYR A 104 15.03 -0.89 -6.05
CA TYR A 104 14.13 -1.94 -5.56
C TYR A 104 13.32 -1.42 -4.39
N SER A 105 11.99 -1.47 -4.51
CA SER A 105 11.09 -1.27 -3.37
C SER A 105 10.81 -2.62 -2.71
N LEU A 106 11.11 -2.74 -1.43
CA LEU A 106 10.78 -3.90 -0.60
C LEU A 106 9.38 -3.68 -0.02
N ASN A 107 8.48 -4.64 -0.16
CA ASN A 107 7.15 -4.60 0.44
C ASN A 107 7.00 -5.67 1.51
N LEU A 108 6.80 -5.26 2.76
CA LEU A 108 6.59 -6.14 3.90
C LEU A 108 5.15 -5.98 4.41
N VAL A 109 4.35 -7.05 4.33
CA VAL A 109 2.91 -7.00 4.63
C VAL A 109 2.54 -8.05 5.68
N ASP A 110 1.94 -7.63 6.79
CA ASP A 110 1.36 -8.56 7.76
C ASP A 110 0.08 -9.22 7.24
N GLU A 111 -0.03 -10.54 7.38
CA GLU A 111 -1.17 -11.31 6.84
C GLU A 111 -2.51 -11.01 7.52
N VAL A 112 -2.48 -10.61 8.80
CA VAL A 112 -3.69 -10.48 9.62
C VAL A 112 -4.21 -9.05 9.60
N THR A 113 -3.35 -8.10 9.92
CA THR A 113 -3.68 -6.68 10.04
C THR A 113 -3.54 -5.96 8.70
N GLN A 114 -2.89 -6.57 7.70
CA GLN A 114 -2.47 -5.91 6.48
C GLN A 114 -1.54 -4.71 6.71
N TRP A 115 -0.91 -4.61 7.87
CA TRP A 115 0.14 -3.62 8.13
C TRP A 115 1.22 -3.72 7.07
N GLU A 116 1.57 -2.61 6.45
CA GLU A 116 2.43 -2.56 5.28
C GLU A 116 3.58 -1.61 5.53
N VAL A 117 4.80 -2.11 5.35
CA VAL A 117 6.01 -1.29 5.38
C VAL A 117 6.68 -1.43 4.04
N VAL A 118 6.78 -0.30 3.34
CA VAL A 118 7.55 -0.17 2.11
C VAL A 118 8.88 0.46 2.44
N ALA A 119 9.97 -0.10 1.90
CA ALA A 119 11.31 0.44 2.00
C ALA A 119 11.98 0.43 0.62
N CYS A 120 13.06 1.19 0.44
CA CYS A 120 13.77 1.27 -0.84
C CYS A 120 15.27 1.00 -0.66
N VAL A 121 15.83 0.20 -1.56
CA VAL A 121 17.27 -0.09 -1.62
C VAL A 121 17.80 0.11 -3.04
N GLU A 122 19.09 0.47 -3.15
CA GLU A 122 19.77 0.64 -4.42
C GLU A 122 19.96 -0.68 -5.18
N GLY A 123 20.05 -1.78 -4.44
CA GLY A 123 20.33 -3.12 -4.93
C GLY A 123 20.21 -4.14 -3.82
N ILE A 124 20.08 -5.40 -4.20
CA ILE A 124 19.95 -6.52 -3.27
C ILE A 124 21.34 -7.07 -2.97
N ASN A 125 22.04 -6.40 -2.05
CA ASN A 125 23.28 -6.90 -1.45
C ASN A 125 23.20 -6.71 0.07
N GLU A 126 24.03 -7.45 0.80
CA GLU A 126 23.94 -7.55 2.27
C GLU A 126 24.22 -6.22 2.97
N ALA A 127 25.19 -5.45 2.47
CA ALA A 127 25.61 -4.19 3.08
C ALA A 127 24.50 -3.11 3.07
N TRP A 128 23.75 -2.97 1.97
CA TRP A 128 22.70 -1.94 1.87
C TRP A 128 21.38 -2.37 2.50
N MET A 129 21.13 -3.68 2.57
CA MET A 129 19.86 -4.21 3.03
C MET A 129 19.76 -4.26 4.56
N ASP A 130 20.85 -4.53 5.27
CA ASP A 130 20.79 -4.76 6.71
C ASP A 130 20.23 -3.53 7.46
N GLU A 131 20.75 -2.34 7.15
CA GLU A 131 20.28 -1.09 7.76
C GLU A 131 18.82 -0.78 7.40
N VAL A 132 18.46 -0.90 6.11
CA VAL A 132 17.12 -0.57 5.61
C VAL A 132 16.07 -1.53 6.16
N LEU A 133 16.37 -2.83 6.20
CA LEU A 133 15.48 -3.84 6.77
C LEU A 133 15.35 -3.68 8.28
N SER A 134 16.43 -3.40 8.99
CA SER A 134 16.39 -3.12 10.44
C SER A 134 15.48 -1.94 10.73
N ALA A 135 15.66 -0.84 9.99
CA ALA A 135 14.79 0.34 10.10
C ALA A 135 13.33 0.00 9.77
N ALA A 136 13.07 -0.73 8.68
CA ALA A 136 11.72 -1.15 8.29
C ALA A 136 11.04 -2.00 9.38
N MET A 137 11.78 -2.93 9.99
CA MET A 137 11.28 -3.77 11.07
C MET A 137 10.84 -2.95 12.29
N THR A 138 11.46 -1.79 12.57
CA THR A 138 11.04 -0.92 13.67
C THR A 138 9.64 -0.34 13.49
N LEU A 139 9.19 -0.16 12.24
CA LEU A 139 7.89 0.45 11.91
C LEU A 139 6.68 -0.46 12.18
N PHE A 140 6.91 -1.75 12.47
CA PHE A 140 5.85 -2.63 12.96
C PHE A 140 5.63 -2.39 14.47
N PRO A 141 4.42 -2.04 14.91
CA PRO A 141 4.15 -1.79 16.34
C PRO A 141 4.02 -3.08 17.15
N PHE A 142 3.95 -4.23 16.47
CA PHE A 142 3.81 -5.56 17.07
C PHE A 142 5.04 -6.43 16.82
N ARG A 143 5.18 -7.46 17.66
CA ARG A 143 6.27 -8.44 17.55
C ARG A 143 6.14 -9.21 16.24
N ILE A 144 7.18 -9.14 15.41
CA ILE A 144 7.29 -9.98 14.23
C ILE A 144 7.54 -11.42 14.72
N ARG A 145 6.89 -12.38 14.08
CA ARG A 145 6.88 -13.81 14.42
C ARG A 145 7.52 -14.66 13.33
N GLY A 146 7.48 -14.20 12.09
CA GLY A 146 8.09 -14.90 10.97
C GLY A 146 7.90 -14.15 9.66
N PHE A 147 8.64 -14.60 8.65
CA PHE A 147 8.62 -14.06 7.30
C PHE A 147 8.30 -15.17 6.30
N HIS A 148 7.61 -14.80 5.24
CA HIS A 148 7.32 -15.63 4.09
C HIS A 148 7.57 -14.81 2.83
N SER A 149 8.57 -15.18 2.03
CA SER A 149 8.61 -14.75 0.62
C SER A 149 8.06 -15.83 -0.28
N ASP A 150 7.72 -15.44 -1.49
CA ASP A 150 7.48 -16.40 -2.56
C ASP A 150 8.71 -17.30 -2.81
N ASN A 151 8.44 -18.53 -3.26
CA ASN A 151 9.39 -19.39 -3.94
C ASN A 151 9.53 -19.02 -5.43
N GLY A 152 9.00 -17.87 -5.88
CA GLY A 152 9.31 -17.31 -7.19
C GLY A 152 10.80 -17.45 -7.46
N SER A 153 11.15 -17.95 -8.65
CA SER A 153 12.53 -18.30 -9.03
C SER A 153 13.52 -17.13 -8.97
N GLU A 154 13.01 -15.91 -8.81
CA GLU A 154 13.79 -14.70 -8.67
C GLU A 154 14.73 -14.79 -7.47
N PHE A 155 16.03 -14.84 -7.79
CA PHE A 155 17.15 -14.84 -6.84
C PHE A 155 17.00 -13.78 -5.75
N ILE A 156 16.42 -12.64 -6.11
CA ILE A 156 16.18 -11.46 -5.28
C ILE A 156 15.32 -11.79 -4.05
N ASN A 157 14.15 -12.40 -4.25
CA ASN A 157 13.21 -12.68 -3.16
C ASN A 157 13.80 -13.70 -2.17
N ARG A 158 14.59 -14.67 -2.65
CA ARG A 158 15.32 -15.62 -1.79
C ARG A 158 16.39 -14.93 -0.96
N GLN A 159 17.15 -14.01 -1.55
CA GLN A 159 18.19 -13.27 -0.86
C GLN A 159 17.60 -12.35 0.23
N VAL A 160 16.50 -11.67 -0.08
CA VAL A 160 15.79 -10.81 0.89
C VAL A 160 15.27 -11.60 2.07
N SER A 161 14.64 -12.75 1.80
CA SER A 161 14.16 -13.65 2.86
C SER A 161 15.27 -14.20 3.73
N LYS A 162 16.42 -14.54 3.15
CA LYS A 162 17.57 -15.00 3.92
C LYS A 162 18.03 -13.91 4.90
N MET A 163 18.24 -12.68 4.40
CA MET A 163 18.71 -11.56 5.24
C MET A 163 17.71 -11.20 6.33
N LEU A 164 16.41 -11.18 6.02
CA LEU A 164 15.35 -11.00 7.02
C LEU A 164 15.35 -12.13 8.05
N GLY A 165 15.55 -13.37 7.62
CA GLY A 165 15.70 -14.52 8.50
C GLY A 165 16.89 -14.38 9.45
N ASP A 166 18.04 -13.96 8.94
CA ASP A 166 19.26 -13.76 9.71
C ASP A 166 19.08 -12.64 10.75
N GLN A 167 18.48 -11.50 10.37
CA GLN A 167 18.12 -10.42 11.31
C GLN A 167 17.12 -10.87 12.36
N PHE A 168 16.12 -11.64 11.95
CA PHE A 168 15.10 -12.17 12.84
C PHE A 168 15.69 -13.11 13.88
N ILE A 169 16.58 -14.02 13.48
CA ILE A 169 17.28 -14.93 14.37
C ILE A 169 18.17 -14.16 15.36
N ARG A 170 18.84 -13.09 14.91
CA ARG A 170 19.62 -12.23 15.81
C ARG A 170 18.75 -11.52 16.86
N GLN A 171 17.51 -11.18 16.51
CA GLN A 171 16.59 -10.40 17.36
C GLN A 171 15.60 -11.26 18.17
N SER A 172 15.44 -12.55 17.87
CA SER A 172 14.39 -13.39 18.44
C SER A 172 14.74 -14.88 18.51
N LYS A 173 13.98 -15.66 19.30
CA LYS A 173 14.08 -17.13 19.31
C LYS A 173 13.33 -17.70 18.09
N PRO A 174 13.97 -18.54 17.24
CA PRO A 174 13.43 -18.91 15.94
C PRO A 174 12.20 -19.82 16.06
N ARG A 175 11.14 -19.48 15.32
CA ARG A 175 10.08 -20.43 14.89
C ARG A 175 9.61 -20.04 13.50
N SER A 176 9.97 -20.81 12.48
CA SER A 176 9.44 -20.64 11.12
C SER A 176 8.33 -21.66 10.85
N GLY A 177 7.15 -21.17 10.50
CA GLY A 177 6.22 -21.93 9.66
C GLY A 177 6.54 -21.64 8.19
N ARG A 178 6.28 -22.56 7.26
CA ARG A 178 6.39 -22.31 5.81
C ARG A 178 5.05 -22.55 5.15
N THR A 179 4.56 -21.58 4.38
CA THR A 179 3.32 -21.69 3.60
C THR A 179 3.32 -20.69 2.42
N ASN A 180 2.63 -21.06 1.34
CA ASN A 180 2.83 -20.48 0.00
C ASN A 180 1.59 -19.73 -0.56
N ASP A 181 1.03 -18.73 0.13
CA ASP A 181 -0.06 -17.88 -0.43
C ASP A 181 0.42 -16.43 -0.55
N ASN A 182 0.79 -15.96 -1.76
CA ASN A 182 1.40 -14.64 -1.99
C ASN A 182 0.47 -13.63 -2.67
N ALA A 183 -0.76 -14.00 -2.99
CA ALA A 183 -1.69 -13.13 -3.71
C ALA A 183 -2.05 -11.83 -2.93
N LEU A 184 -1.76 -11.77 -1.61
CA LEU A 184 -1.93 -10.54 -0.82
C LEU A 184 -0.84 -9.50 -1.11
N VAL A 185 0.44 -9.90 -1.10
CA VAL A 185 1.57 -8.97 -1.30
C VAL A 185 1.68 -8.54 -2.76
N GLU A 186 1.43 -9.45 -3.71
CA GLU A 186 1.35 -9.14 -5.14
C GLU A 186 0.26 -8.11 -5.46
N GLY A 187 -0.93 -8.28 -4.87
CA GLY A 187 -2.03 -7.33 -5.00
C GLY A 187 -1.69 -5.95 -4.45
N LYS A 188 -0.92 -5.89 -3.35
CA LYS A 188 -0.44 -4.63 -2.76
C LYS A 188 0.64 -3.98 -3.60
N ASN A 189 1.56 -4.73 -4.20
CA ASN A 189 2.57 -4.19 -5.12
C ASN A 189 1.95 -3.40 -6.27
N GLY A 190 0.90 -3.94 -6.90
CA GLY A 190 0.15 -3.24 -7.94
C GLY A 190 -0.67 -2.06 -7.41
N SER A 191 -1.43 -2.26 -6.33
CA SER A 191 -2.39 -1.27 -5.83
C SER A 191 -1.79 -0.14 -4.97
N ILE A 192 -0.55 -0.33 -4.49
CA ILE A 192 0.19 0.60 -3.64
C ILE A 192 1.44 1.09 -4.37
N ILE A 193 2.46 0.24 -4.54
CA ILE A 193 3.77 0.69 -5.05
C ILE A 193 3.65 1.20 -6.48
N ARG A 194 3.14 0.40 -7.41
CA ARG A 194 3.00 0.81 -8.82
C ARG A 194 2.02 1.95 -9.01
N LYS A 195 0.95 2.00 -8.20
CA LYS A 195 -0.01 3.09 -8.24
C LYS A 195 0.64 4.43 -7.84
N HIS A 196 1.39 4.43 -6.74
CA HIS A 196 1.98 5.66 -6.23
C HIS A 196 3.25 6.06 -6.98
N MET A 197 4.10 5.11 -7.37
CA MET A 197 5.41 5.35 -7.97
C MET A 197 5.43 5.27 -9.50
N GLY A 198 4.41 4.65 -10.12
CA GLY A 198 4.38 4.38 -11.55
C GLY A 198 5.27 3.19 -11.96
N HIS A 199 5.42 3.02 -13.27
CA HIS A 199 6.21 1.95 -13.90
C HIS A 199 7.52 2.46 -14.55
N TRP A 200 7.84 3.74 -14.37
CA TRP A 200 8.95 4.38 -15.05
C TRP A 200 10.29 4.16 -14.30
N HIS A 201 11.40 4.28 -15.02
CA HIS A 201 12.72 3.99 -14.48
C HIS A 201 13.20 5.02 -13.45
N ILE A 202 13.43 4.58 -12.21
CA ILE A 202 14.08 5.38 -11.16
C ILE A 202 15.50 4.85 -10.95
N ALA A 203 16.50 5.68 -11.27
CA ALA A 203 17.91 5.31 -11.15
C ALA A 203 18.29 4.98 -9.69
N ARG A 204 19.16 3.98 -9.51
CA ARG A 204 19.55 3.44 -8.20
C ARG A 204 20.02 4.49 -7.18
N ASN A 205 20.71 5.54 -7.62
CA ASN A 205 21.27 6.58 -6.77
C ASN A 205 20.18 7.41 -6.04
N TYR A 206 18.93 7.30 -6.45
CA TYR A 206 17.79 7.94 -5.78
C TYR A 206 17.16 7.07 -4.69
N ALA A 207 17.68 5.86 -4.42
CA ALA A 207 17.12 5.00 -3.37
C ALA A 207 17.09 5.69 -1.99
N PRO A 208 18.11 6.45 -1.55
CA PRO A 208 18.05 7.15 -0.27
C PRO A 208 16.89 8.17 -0.19
N GLU A 209 16.63 8.92 -1.25
CA GLU A 209 15.52 9.88 -1.34
C GLU A 209 14.16 9.20 -1.35
N VAL A 210 14.03 8.12 -2.12
CA VAL A 210 12.80 7.32 -2.17
C VAL A 210 12.54 6.64 -0.82
N ASN A 211 13.59 6.08 -0.18
CA ASN A 211 13.48 5.46 1.13
C ASN A 211 13.09 6.49 2.19
N ARG A 212 13.64 7.70 2.14
CA ARG A 212 13.26 8.80 3.05
C ARG A 212 11.78 9.14 2.93
N PHE A 213 11.25 9.21 1.71
CA PHE A 213 9.82 9.40 1.48
C PHE A 213 8.99 8.26 2.07
N TYR A 214 9.39 7.02 1.82
CA TYR A 214 8.67 5.85 2.33
C TYR A 214 8.64 5.81 3.86
N MET A 215 9.81 5.91 4.49
CA MET A 215 9.97 5.84 5.94
C MET A 215 9.35 7.03 6.67
N GLY A 216 9.42 8.24 6.08
CA GLY A 216 8.99 9.46 6.74
C GLY A 216 7.51 9.80 6.58
N LYS A 217 6.87 9.38 5.47
CA LYS A 217 5.51 9.84 5.11
C LYS A 217 4.62 8.72 4.62
N PHE A 218 5.10 7.89 3.71
CA PHE A 218 4.25 6.92 3.02
C PHE A 218 3.73 5.82 3.97
N ASN A 219 4.60 5.23 4.78
CA ASN A 219 4.22 4.16 5.70
C ASN A 219 3.21 4.63 6.77
N ILE A 220 3.29 5.90 7.22
CA ILE A 220 2.29 6.47 8.12
C ILE A 220 0.93 6.56 7.41
N TYR A 221 0.91 7.13 6.22
CA TYR A 221 -0.30 7.22 5.41
C TYR A 221 -0.95 5.85 5.18
N LEU A 222 -0.16 4.83 4.79
CA LEU A 222 -0.66 3.48 4.51
C LEU A 222 -1.32 2.84 5.73
N ASN A 223 -0.70 2.93 6.91
CA ASN A 223 -1.14 2.16 8.07
C ASN A 223 -2.21 2.86 8.92
N TYR A 224 -2.21 4.19 8.95
CA TYR A 224 -3.08 4.96 9.84
C TYR A 224 -4.23 5.68 9.12
N HIS A 225 -4.07 5.99 7.83
CA HIS A 225 -4.97 6.88 7.09
C HIS A 225 -5.54 6.32 5.77
N ARG A 226 -5.03 5.17 5.30
CA ARG A 226 -5.49 4.55 4.07
C ARG A 226 -6.25 3.25 4.36
N PRO A 227 -7.59 3.23 4.20
CA PRO A 227 -8.36 2.00 4.31
C PRO A 227 -7.98 0.99 3.22
N CYS A 228 -7.92 -0.28 3.59
CA CYS A 228 -7.74 -1.40 2.68
C CYS A 228 -8.85 -2.43 2.84
N GLY A 229 -9.08 -3.23 1.79
CA GLY A 229 -10.08 -4.27 1.80
C GLY A 229 -9.54 -5.56 2.43
N PHE A 230 -10.26 -6.10 3.40
CA PHE A 230 -9.96 -7.39 4.01
C PHE A 230 -10.79 -8.47 3.32
N ALA A 231 -10.10 -9.43 2.69
CA ALA A 231 -10.74 -10.51 1.97
C ALA A 231 -11.24 -11.60 2.93
N THR A 232 -12.54 -11.90 2.85
CA THR A 232 -13.09 -13.17 3.33
C THR A 232 -13.00 -14.17 2.18
N VAL A 233 -12.36 -15.31 2.43
CA VAL A 233 -12.26 -16.40 1.45
C VAL A 233 -13.38 -17.40 1.72
N THR A 234 -14.26 -17.59 0.74
CA THR A 234 -15.25 -18.67 0.75
C THR A 234 -14.83 -19.76 -0.24
N VAL A 235 -15.21 -21.01 0.03
CA VAL A 235 -14.96 -22.15 -0.86
C VAL A 235 -16.31 -22.65 -1.34
N ASP A 236 -16.49 -22.78 -2.65
CA ASP A 236 -17.71 -23.35 -3.21
C ASP A 236 -17.74 -24.89 -3.08
N GLY A 237 -18.87 -25.50 -3.41
CA GLY A 237 -19.03 -26.97 -3.37
C GLY A 237 -18.12 -27.74 -4.35
N LYS A 238 -17.40 -27.04 -5.25
CA LYS A 238 -16.43 -27.60 -6.21
C LYS A 238 -14.98 -27.34 -5.80
N GLY A 239 -14.76 -26.78 -4.61
CA GLY A 239 -13.42 -26.45 -4.09
C GLY A 239 -12.82 -25.15 -4.63
N LYS A 240 -13.56 -24.37 -5.44
CA LYS A 240 -13.09 -23.08 -5.96
C LYS A 240 -13.19 -22.03 -4.86
N ARG A 241 -12.08 -21.29 -4.66
CA ARG A 241 -12.01 -20.19 -3.70
C ARG A 241 -12.54 -18.89 -4.32
N HIS A 242 -13.41 -18.21 -3.59
CA HIS A 242 -13.91 -16.87 -3.91
C HIS A 242 -13.45 -15.89 -2.84
N ARG A 243 -12.91 -14.74 -3.26
CA ARG A 243 -12.53 -13.64 -2.35
C ARG A 243 -13.63 -12.58 -2.37
N LYS A 244 -14.19 -12.28 -1.20
CA LYS A 244 -15.17 -11.19 -1.01
C LYS A 244 -14.57 -10.15 -0.06
N TYR A 245 -14.62 -8.89 -0.45
CA TYR A 245 -14.11 -7.78 0.35
C TYR A 245 -15.28 -7.01 0.96
N GLU A 246 -15.63 -7.34 2.21
CA GLU A 246 -16.75 -6.71 2.92
C GLU A 246 -16.28 -5.68 3.94
N VAL A 247 -15.10 -5.90 4.52
CA VAL A 247 -14.54 -5.04 5.56
C VAL A 247 -13.49 -4.13 4.94
N TYR A 248 -13.68 -2.83 5.13
CA TYR A 248 -12.71 -1.79 4.79
C TYR A 248 -12.38 -1.00 6.05
N GLN A 249 -11.09 -0.92 6.38
CA GLN A 249 -10.56 -0.25 7.56
C GLN A 249 -9.07 -0.01 7.36
N THR A 250 -8.46 0.83 8.18
CA THR A 250 -6.99 0.99 8.14
C THR A 250 -6.31 -0.21 8.82
N PRO A 251 -5.05 -0.52 8.46
CA PRO A 251 -4.28 -1.56 9.17
C PRO A 251 -4.21 -1.33 10.68
N TYR A 252 -4.12 -0.07 11.11
CA TYR A 252 -4.17 0.27 12.53
C TYR A 252 -5.51 -0.08 13.20
N GLU A 253 -6.64 0.20 12.56
CA GLU A 253 -7.95 -0.22 13.07
C GLU A 253 -8.09 -1.74 13.13
N ALA A 254 -7.54 -2.44 12.12
CA ALA A 254 -7.51 -3.90 12.11
C ALA A 254 -6.71 -4.46 13.29
N LEU A 255 -5.54 -3.89 13.59
CA LEU A 255 -4.73 -4.24 14.76
C LEU A 255 -5.50 -4.03 16.07
N LYS A 256 -6.15 -2.87 16.26
CA LYS A 256 -6.93 -2.59 17.49
C LYS A 256 -8.09 -3.55 17.70
N LYS A 257 -8.69 -4.08 16.62
CA LYS A 257 -9.83 -5.00 16.68
C LYS A 257 -9.44 -6.45 17.00
N LEU A 258 -8.15 -6.77 17.06
CA LEU A 258 -7.71 -8.13 17.38
C LEU A 258 -8.04 -8.49 18.85
N PRO A 259 -8.47 -9.73 19.11
CA PRO A 259 -8.63 -10.21 20.48
C PRO A 259 -7.32 -10.12 21.27
N GLY A 260 -7.35 -9.39 22.39
CA GLY A 260 -6.18 -9.13 23.21
C GLY A 260 -5.07 -8.37 22.48
N ALA A 261 -5.41 -7.42 21.61
CA ALA A 261 -4.47 -6.73 20.71
C ALA A 261 -3.19 -6.22 21.40
N ALA A 262 -3.30 -5.73 22.64
CA ALA A 262 -2.18 -5.16 23.39
C ALA A 262 -1.04 -6.16 23.64
N GLN A 263 -1.36 -7.47 23.76
CA GLN A 263 -0.36 -8.52 23.99
C GLN A 263 0.60 -8.70 22.82
N TYR A 264 0.22 -8.22 21.63
CA TYR A 264 1.03 -8.35 20.42
C TYR A 264 2.02 -7.21 20.24
N LEU A 265 1.82 -6.07 20.93
CA LEU A 265 2.68 -4.91 20.80
C LEU A 265 4.13 -5.23 21.22
N LYS A 266 5.07 -4.51 20.63
CA LYS A 266 6.48 -4.55 21.07
C LYS A 266 6.61 -3.91 22.44
N ASP A 267 7.67 -4.27 23.15
CA ASP A 267 7.97 -3.70 24.45
C ASP A 267 8.16 -2.17 24.32
N GLY A 268 7.51 -1.42 25.20
CA GLY A 268 7.52 0.05 25.16
C GLY A 268 6.56 0.69 24.15
N VAL A 269 5.84 -0.10 23.33
CA VAL A 269 4.80 0.39 22.42
C VAL A 269 3.42 0.21 23.05
N THR A 270 2.62 1.27 23.03
CA THR A 270 1.27 1.33 23.63
C THR A 270 0.25 1.84 22.62
N PHE A 271 -1.03 1.48 22.78
CA PHE A 271 -2.07 2.00 21.89
C PHE A 271 -2.26 3.51 22.06
N GLU A 272 -1.97 4.07 23.23
CA GLU A 272 -2.01 5.50 23.48
C GLU A 272 -0.99 6.25 22.60
N GLN A 273 0.22 5.70 22.42
CA GLN A 273 1.21 6.27 21.50
C GLN A 273 0.75 6.15 20.03
N LEU A 274 0.22 4.98 19.64
CA LEU A 274 -0.26 4.76 18.27
C LEU A 274 -1.50 5.61 17.95
N ASP A 275 -2.38 5.84 18.93
CA ASP A 275 -3.54 6.72 18.81
C ASP A 275 -3.10 8.17 18.62
N LYS A 276 -2.03 8.62 19.27
CA LYS A 276 -1.45 9.95 19.00
C LYS A 276 -1.00 10.10 17.55
N ILE A 277 -0.40 9.06 16.96
CA ILE A 277 -0.02 9.07 15.54
C ILE A 277 -1.27 9.13 14.66
N ALA A 278 -2.24 8.24 14.91
CA ALA A 278 -3.48 8.16 14.14
C ALA A 278 -4.38 9.41 14.23
N MET A 279 -4.21 10.22 15.28
CA MET A 279 -5.01 11.43 15.54
C MET A 279 -4.23 12.72 15.28
N ALA A 280 -2.94 12.65 14.89
CA ALA A 280 -2.11 13.82 14.65
C ALA A 280 -2.60 14.66 13.46
N GLU A 281 -3.13 13.99 12.43
CA GLU A 281 -3.67 14.59 11.21
C GLU A 281 -4.96 13.84 10.83
N SER A 282 -5.89 14.53 10.15
CA SER A 282 -7.00 13.85 9.49
C SER A 282 -6.54 13.01 8.29
N ASP A 283 -7.38 12.10 7.79
CA ASP A 283 -7.00 11.24 6.67
C ASP A 283 -6.64 12.05 5.42
N ASN A 284 -7.40 13.13 5.14
CA ASN A 284 -7.13 14.01 4.01
C ASN A 284 -5.88 14.89 4.24
N GLU A 285 -5.62 15.34 5.47
CA GLU A 285 -4.41 16.12 5.77
C GLU A 285 -3.15 15.29 5.60
N CYS A 286 -3.13 14.07 6.17
CA CYS A 286 -2.01 13.15 6.00
C CYS A 286 -1.79 12.80 4.53
N ALA A 287 -2.87 12.50 3.79
CA ALA A 287 -2.79 12.24 2.35
C ALA A 287 -2.25 13.45 1.58
N LYS A 288 -2.68 14.67 1.92
CA LYS A 288 -2.18 15.90 1.29
C LYS A 288 -0.68 16.09 1.52
N GLN A 289 -0.19 15.88 2.74
CA GLN A 289 1.24 15.98 3.03
C GLN A 289 2.04 14.89 2.32
N MET A 290 1.56 13.64 2.33
CA MET A 290 2.18 12.55 1.58
C MET A 290 2.25 12.87 0.09
N GLN A 291 1.17 13.38 -0.52
CA GLN A 291 1.17 13.76 -1.94
C GLN A 291 2.15 14.90 -2.24
N LYS A 292 2.25 15.90 -1.35
CA LYS A 292 3.21 17.00 -1.50
C LYS A 292 4.65 16.48 -1.53
N GLU A 293 5.01 15.65 -0.56
CA GLU A 293 6.35 15.05 -0.46
C GLU A 293 6.66 14.14 -1.65
N LYS A 294 5.66 13.40 -2.12
CA LYS A 294 5.76 12.59 -3.35
C LYS A 294 6.01 13.46 -4.59
N GLN A 295 5.33 14.59 -4.71
CA GLN A 295 5.54 15.54 -5.81
C GLN A 295 6.95 16.14 -5.78
N GLU A 296 7.45 16.49 -4.59
CA GLU A 296 8.81 16.99 -4.42
C GLU A 296 9.86 15.94 -4.75
N LEU A 297 9.64 14.68 -4.37
CA LEU A 297 10.45 13.55 -4.79
C LEU A 297 10.46 13.43 -6.32
N PHE A 298 9.28 13.43 -6.95
CA PHE A 298 9.16 13.24 -8.41
C PHE A 298 9.85 14.35 -9.19
N ARG A 299 9.82 15.60 -8.74
CA ARG A 299 10.61 16.68 -9.37
C ARG A 299 12.11 16.39 -9.43
N LYS A 300 12.64 15.55 -8.52
CA LYS A 300 14.07 15.18 -8.48
C LYS A 300 14.38 13.93 -9.29
N VAL A 301 13.47 12.96 -9.26
CA VAL A 301 13.74 11.61 -9.78
C VAL A 301 13.20 11.36 -11.18
N GLN A 302 12.24 12.17 -11.62
CA GLN A 302 11.50 11.92 -12.86
C GLN A 302 12.37 12.20 -14.11
N PRO A 303 12.29 11.37 -15.17
CA PRO A 303 13.05 11.57 -16.38
C PRO A 303 12.58 12.84 -17.09
N ALA A 304 13.52 13.58 -17.68
CA ALA A 304 13.20 14.76 -18.49
C ALA A 304 12.19 14.40 -19.60
N GLY A 305 11.11 15.17 -19.72
CA GLY A 305 10.07 15.00 -20.73
C GLY A 305 8.85 14.18 -20.30
N LEU A 306 8.89 13.45 -19.17
CA LEU A 306 7.68 12.90 -18.57
C LEU A 306 7.02 14.02 -17.75
N ASN A 307 5.72 14.30 -17.92
CA ASN A 307 5.01 15.32 -17.13
C ASN A 307 3.80 14.69 -16.45
N LEU A 308 4.02 14.05 -15.29
CA LEU A 308 2.99 13.35 -14.52
C LEU A 308 1.92 14.29 -13.91
N PHE A 309 2.13 15.61 -13.98
CA PHE A 309 1.28 16.63 -13.36
C PHE A 309 0.57 17.57 -14.36
N GLN A 310 0.63 17.30 -15.67
CA GLN A 310 -0.13 18.09 -16.63
C GLN A 310 -1.64 17.84 -16.51
N LYS A 311 -2.39 18.92 -16.25
CA LYS A 311 -3.85 18.95 -16.36
C LYS A 311 -4.25 18.47 -17.76
N GLY A 312 -5.11 17.45 -17.82
CA GLY A 312 -5.58 16.87 -19.08
C GLY A 312 -6.13 17.94 -20.02
N GLY A 313 -5.42 18.16 -21.12
CA GLY A 313 -6.03 18.64 -22.36
C GLY A 313 -6.83 17.50 -22.99
N PRO A 314 -7.87 17.80 -23.79
CA PRO A 314 -8.67 16.77 -24.44
C PRO A 314 -7.75 15.90 -25.30
N ALA A 315 -7.89 14.58 -25.18
CA ALA A 315 -7.20 13.62 -26.02
C ALA A 315 -7.54 13.93 -27.48
N THR A 316 -6.61 14.53 -28.22
CA THR A 316 -6.72 14.69 -29.66
C THR A 316 -6.60 13.31 -30.28
N ASN A 317 -7.72 12.85 -30.82
CA ASN A 317 -7.85 11.58 -31.50
C ASN A 317 -7.16 11.72 -32.87
N SER A 318 -5.86 11.41 -32.97
CA SER A 318 -5.18 11.34 -34.26
C SER A 318 -5.62 10.05 -34.97
N ARG A 319 -6.75 10.12 -35.69
CA ARG A 319 -7.05 9.17 -36.76
C ARG A 319 -5.96 9.32 -37.81
N ARG A 320 -5.15 8.29 -38.01
CA ARG A 320 -4.38 8.13 -39.24
C ARG A 320 -5.38 7.78 -40.33
N ASN A 321 -5.49 8.66 -41.32
CA ASN A 321 -6.05 8.32 -42.62
C ASN A 321 -5.12 7.29 -43.25
N HIS A 322 -5.66 6.11 -43.53
CA HIS A 322 -5.23 5.32 -44.67
C HIS A 322 -6.32 5.55 -45.71
N ASP A 323 -5.97 6.26 -46.78
CA ASP A 323 -6.54 6.11 -48.12
C ASP A 323 -5.51 6.70 -49.10
N GLU A 324 -5.27 5.93 -50.16
CA GLU A 324 -4.32 6.06 -51.28
C GLU A 324 -2.85 5.68 -51.03
#